data_AF-A0A3D9STH5-F1
#
_entry.id   AF-A0A3D9STH5-F1
#
_cell.length_a   1.000
_cell.length_b   1.000
_cell.length_c   1.000
_cell.angle_alpha   90.00
_cell.angle_beta   90.00
_cell.angle_gamma   90.00
#
_symmetry.space_group_name_H-M   'P 1'
#
loop_
_entity.id
_entity.type
_entity.pdbx_description
1 polymer ?
#
loop_
_entity_poly.entity_id
_entity_poly.type
_entity_poly.pdbx_seq_one_letter_code
_entity_poly.pdbx_strand_id
1 'polypeptide(L)' 'MNHQVDKPIVEAVEQIRDRFGLYGLRDLIAYAQLELDRAEAAMRELTPDDHAPQG' A
#
# COMPACT_ATOMS: atom_id res chain seq x y z
N MET A 1 11.07 7.96 -17.09
CA MET A 1 11.19 6.70 -16.35
C MET A 1 10.03 5.81 -16.77
N ASN A 2 10.28 4.74 -17.53
CA ASN A 2 9.23 3.78 -17.87
C ASN A 2 8.93 2.99 -16.59
N HIS A 3 7.88 3.36 -15.87
CA HIS A 3 7.34 2.55 -14.79
C HIS A 3 6.70 1.31 -15.42
N GLN A 4 7.52 0.31 -15.70
CA GLN A 4 7.04 -0.98 -16.11
C GLN A 4 6.39 -1.61 -14.88
N VAL A 5 5.07 -1.49 -14.80
CA VAL A 5 4.29 -2.15 -13.76
C VAL A 5 4.42 -3.65 -13.98
N ASP A 6 4.73 -4.38 -12.90
CA ASP A 6 4.86 -5.83 -12.96
C ASP A 6 3.58 -6.46 -13.48
N LYS A 7 3.72 -7.37 -14.45
CA LYS A 7 2.58 -8.04 -15.10
C LYS A 7 1.60 -8.66 -14.08
N PRO A 8 2.04 -9.33 -13.01
CA PRO A 8 1.13 -9.85 -11.98
C PRO A 8 0.28 -8.78 -11.29
N ILE A 9 0.80 -7.56 -11.13
CA ILE A 9 0.05 -6.44 -10.52
C ILE A 9 -1.05 -5.97 -11.46
N VAL A 10 -0.73 -5.83 -12.75
CA VAL A 10 -1.73 -5.48 -13.77
C VAL A 10 -2.85 -6.52 -13.80
N GLU A 11 -2.50 -7.81 -13.83
CA GLU A 11 -3.46 -8.91 -13.85
C GLU A 11 -4.38 -8.91 -12.60
N ALA A 12 -3.85 -8.64 -11.42
CA ALA A 12 -4.64 -8.55 -10.20
C ALA A 12 -5.65 -7.38 -10.26
N VAL A 13 -5.20 -6.20 -10.71
CA VAL A 13 -6.07 -5.02 -10.87
C VAL A 13 -7.19 -5.29 -11.87
N GLU A 14 -6.87 -5.94 -12.98
CA GLU A 14 -7.86 -6.32 -14.00
C GLU A 14 -8.88 -7.32 -13.45
N GLN A 15 -8.46 -8.36 -12.71
CA GLN A 15 -9.39 -9.32 -12.11
C GLN A 15 -10.36 -8.67 -11.12
N ILE A 16 -9.88 -7.72 -10.30
CA ILE A 16 -10.73 -6.99 -9.36
C ILE A 16 -11.71 -6.09 -10.10
N ARG A 17 -11.24 -5.34 -11.11
CA ARG A 17 -12.09 -4.50 -11.97
C ARG A 17 -13.18 -5.33 -12.64
N ASP A 18 -12.82 -6.47 -13.20
CA ASP A 18 -13.75 -7.32 -13.95
C ASP A 18 -14.79 -7.97 -13.03
N ARG A 19 -14.43 -8.24 -11.76
CA ARG A 19 -15.34 -8.83 -10.77
C ARG A 19 -16.26 -7.81 -10.08
N PHE A 20 -15.75 -6.63 -9.74
CA PHE A 20 -16.45 -5.66 -8.89
C PHE A 20 -16.76 -4.32 -9.59
N GLY A 21 -16.35 -4.19 -10.84
CA GLY A 21 -16.45 -2.95 -11.60
C GLY A 21 -15.43 -1.89 -11.17
N LEU A 22 -15.42 -0.77 -11.89
CA LEU A 22 -14.51 0.34 -11.64
C LEU A 22 -14.71 0.99 -10.26
N TYR A 23 -15.95 1.05 -9.78
CA TYR A 23 -16.27 1.58 -8.45
C TYR A 23 -15.70 0.69 -7.34
N GLY A 24 -15.89 -0.64 -7.42
CA GLY A 24 -15.33 -1.57 -6.45
C GLY A 24 -13.80 -1.55 -6.42
N LEU A 25 -13.15 -1.35 -7.57
CA LEU A 25 -11.69 -1.16 -7.61
C LEU A 25 -11.26 0.12 -6.88
N ARG A 26 -11.99 1.23 -7.05
CA ARG A 26 -11.71 2.49 -6.34
C ARG A 26 -11.86 2.35 -4.83
N ASP A 27 -12.92 1.66 -4.40
CA ASP A 27 -13.13 1.38 -2.97
C ASP A 27 -11.99 0.53 -2.40
N LEU A 28 -11.55 -0.51 -3.12
CA LEU A 28 -10.41 -1.33 -2.70
C LEU A 28 -9.13 -0.51 -2.56
N ILE A 29 -8.85 0.41 -3.49
CA ILE A 29 -7.68 1.30 -3.42
C ILE A 29 -7.76 2.16 -2.16
N ALA A 30 -8.94 2.71 -1.83
CA ALA A 30 -9.13 3.52 -0.63
C ALA A 30 -8.87 2.71 0.66
N TYR A 31 -9.38 1.48 0.74
CA TYR A 31 -9.12 0.60 1.89
C TYR A 31 -7.64 0.19 1.96
N ALA A 32 -7.02 -0.14 0.84
CA ALA A 32 -5.61 -0.52 0.80
C ALA A 32 -4.70 0.62 1.28
N GLN A 33 -4.98 1.86 0.86
CA GLN A 33 -4.23 3.04 1.32
C GLN A 33 -4.40 3.24 2.83
N LEU A 34 -5.62 3.12 3.34
CA LEU A 34 -5.90 3.25 4.77
C LEU A 34 -5.11 2.24 5.61
N GLU A 35 -5.08 0.98 5.19
CA GLU A 35 -4.32 -0.06 5.91
C GLU A 35 -2.81 0.10 5.77
N LEU A 36 -2.33 0.59 4.61
CA LEU A 36 -0.93 0.92 4.43
C LEU A 36 -0.50 2.03 5.41
N ASP A 37 -1.26 3.11 5.50
CA ASP A 37 -0.98 4.23 6.39
C ASP A 37 -0.89 3.76 7.87
N ARG A 38 -1.78 2.84 8.27
CA ARG A 38 -1.76 2.22 9.61
C ARG A 38 -0.55 1.33 9.82
N ALA A 39 -0.20 0.51 8.84
CA ALA A 39 0.99 -0.35 8.92
C ALA A 39 2.25 0.50 9.05
N GLU A 40 2.36 1.58 8.28
CA GLU A 40 3.48 2.52 8.38
C GLU A 40 3.56 3.21 9.74
N ALA A 41 2.42 3.65 10.29
CA ALA A 41 2.37 4.23 11.62
C ALA A 41 2.85 3.22 12.69
N ALA A 42 2.37 1.99 12.63
CA ALA A 42 2.80 0.93 13.54
C ALA A 42 4.30 0.60 13.41
N MET A 43 4.85 0.59 12.19
CA MET A 43 6.28 0.38 11.99
C MET A 43 7.13 1.51 12.60
N ARG A 44 6.68 2.77 12.51
CA ARG A 44 7.38 3.90 13.14
C ARG A 44 7.39 3.78 14.67
N GLU A 45 6.29 3.35 15.27
CA GLU A 45 6.22 3.11 16.73
C GLU A 45 7.14 1.97 17.20
N LEU A 46 7.37 0.98 16.33
CA LEU A 46 8.24 -0.16 16.62
C LEU A 46 9.73 0.08 16.34
N THR A 47 10.08 1.20 15.68
CA THR A 47 11.48 1.56 15.45
C THR A 47 11.94 2.43 16.62
N PRO A 48 12.74 1.92 17.58
CA PRO A 48 13.24 2.76 18.66
C PRO A 48 14.18 3.80 18.06
N ASP A 49 14.07 5.05 18.51
CA ASP A 49 15.04 6.10 18.20
C ASP A 49 16.46 5.64 18.57
N ASP A 50 17.24 5.17 17.59
CA ASP A 50 18.62 4.72 17.77
C ASP A 50 19.60 5.92 17.84
N HIS A 51 19.15 7.04 18.42
CA HIS A 51 19.93 8.26 18.60
C HIS A 51 19.58 8.98 19.90
N ALA A 52 19.98 8.39 21.02
CA ALA A 52 20.41 9.18 22.17
C ALA A 52 21.95 9.29 22.11
N PRO A 53 22.54 10.45 21.74
CA PRO A 53 23.97 10.64 21.95
C PRO A 53 24.21 10.62 23.46
N GLN A 54 24.89 9.59 23.94
CA GLN A 54 25.34 9.54 25.33
C GLN A 54 26.42 10.60 25.48
N GLY A 55 26.16 11.57 26.36
CA GLY A 55 27.13 12.59 26.76
C GLY A 55 28.28 12.02 27.59
#